data_AF-R7SXE6-F1
#
_entry.id   AF-R7SXE6-F1
#
_cell.length_a   1.000
_cell.length_b   1.000
_cell.length_c   1.000
_cell.angle_alpha   90.00
_cell.angle_beta   90.00
_cell.angle_gamma   90.00
#
_symmetry.space_group_name_H-M   'P 1'
#
loop_
_entity.id
_entity.type
_entity.pdbx_description
1 polymer ?
#
loop_
_entity_poly.entity_id
_entity_poly.type
_entity_poly.pdbx_seq_one_letter_code
_entity_poly.pdbx_strand_id
1 'polypeptide(L)' 'LYLVSRDVLAAQASGVVCERVFSSSKETDTLRRSRLHPVLMEALQILKFRYRQERLDLFGDIVTRVEELTLDDLDTDVET' A
#
# COMPACT_ATOMS: atom_id res chain seq x y z
N LEU A 1 0.51 14.13 -18.92
CA LEU A 1 -0.30 12.91 -18.68
C LEU A 1 0.40 11.95 -17.71
N TYR A 2 1.65 11.56 -17.97
CA TYR A 2 2.44 10.61 -17.15
C TYR A 2 2.48 10.88 -15.64
N LEU A 3 2.70 12.13 -15.21
CA LEU A 3 2.76 12.46 -13.77
C LEU A 3 1.42 12.20 -13.05
N VAL A 4 0.32 12.58 -13.69
CA VAL A 4 -1.03 12.34 -13.17
C VAL A 4 -1.30 10.84 -13.07
N SER A 5 -0.92 10.08 -14.10
CA SER A 5 -1.06 8.61 -14.11
C SER A 5 -0.28 7.97 -12.97
N ARG A 6 0.94 8.43 -12.70
CA ARG A 6 1.79 7.88 -11.62
C ARG A 6 1.16 8.11 -10.25
N ASP A 7 0.69 9.32 -9.98
CA ASP A 7 0.15 9.66 -8.67
C ASP A 7 -1.21 8.97 -8.42
N VAL A 8 -2.05 8.86 -9.46
CA VAL A 8 -3.35 8.17 -9.38
C VAL A 8 -3.18 6.67 -9.13
N LEU A 9 -2.27 6.01 -9.86
CA LEU A 9 -2.02 4.58 -9.69
C LEU A 9 -1.41 4.26 -8.31
N ALA A 10 -0.46 5.08 -7.86
CA ALA A 10 0.12 4.94 -6.52
C ALA A 10 -0.93 5.16 -5.41
N ALA A 11 -1.80 6.16 -5.56
CA ALA A 11 -2.89 6.41 -4.63
C ALA A 11 -3.86 5.21 -4.56
N GLN A 12 -4.28 4.67 -5.71
CA GLN A 12 -5.15 3.49 -5.77
C GLN A 12 -4.50 2.25 -5.14
N ALA A 13 -3.23 1.97 -5.46
CA ALA A 13 -2.51 0.85 -4.89
C ALA A 13 -2.37 0.93 -3.36
N SER A 14 -2.24 2.15 -2.83
CA SER A 14 -2.13 2.36 -1.37
C SER A 14 -3.46 2.22 -0.62
N GLY A 15 -4.61 2.43 -1.28
CA GLY A 15 -5.92 2.54 -0.62
C GLY A 15 -6.31 1.32 0.25
N VAL A 16 -6.22 0.11 -0.31
CA VAL A 16 -6.60 -1.13 0.39
C VAL A 16 -5.68 -1.42 1.60
N VAL A 17 -4.40 -1.12 1.46
CA VAL A 17 -3.42 -1.28 2.55
C VAL A 17 -3.68 -0.25 3.65
N CYS A 18 -3.99 0.99 3.27
CA CYS A 18 -4.39 2.05 4.20
C CYS A 18 -5.66 1.67 4.99
N GLU A 19 -6.71 1.18 4.32
CA GLU A 19 -7.95 0.74 4.99
C GLU A 19 -7.70 -0.40 5.99
N ARG A 20 -6.86 -1.37 5.63
CA ARG A 20 -6.46 -2.47 6.53
C ARG A 20 -5.69 -1.96 7.75
N VAL A 21 -4.77 -1.00 7.55
CA VAL A 21 -4.01 -0.39 8.64
C VAL A 21 -4.94 0.40 9.56
N PHE A 22 -5.81 1.26 9.03
CA PHE A 22 -6.79 2.05 9.80
C PHE A 22 -7.77 1.16 10.57
N SER A 23 -8.28 0.10 9.94
CA SER A 23 -9.16 -0.87 10.59
C SER A 23 -8.47 -1.58 11.77
N SER A 24 -7.18 -1.92 11.63
CA SER A 24 -6.40 -2.51 12.73
C SER A 24 -6.20 -1.56 13.91
N SER A 25 -6.19 -0.26 13.64
CA SER A 25 -5.96 0.78 14.64
C SER A 25 -7.21 1.11 15.44
N LYS A 26 -8.40 0.84 14.89
CA LYS A 26 -9.69 1.02 15.58
C LYS A 26 -9.74 0.32 16.95
N GLU A 27 -9.21 -0.90 17.03
CA GLU A 27 -9.14 -1.71 18.25
C GLU A 27 -8.25 -1.08 19.34
N THR A 28 -7.14 -0.45 18.94
CA THR A 28 -6.17 0.18 19.86
C THR A 28 -6.52 1.62 20.21
N ASP A 29 -7.32 2.29 19.37
CA ASP A 29 -7.78 3.67 19.51
C ASP A 29 -9.03 3.81 20.39
N THR A 30 -10.05 2.98 20.13
CA THR A 30 -11.37 3.16 20.75
C THR A 30 -11.81 2.03 21.69
N LEU A 31 -11.50 0.77 21.36
CA LEU A 31 -12.06 -0.40 22.06
C LEU A 31 -11.29 -0.77 23.32
N ARG A 32 -9.97 -0.72 23.29
CA ARG A 32 -9.15 -0.79 24.51
C ARG A 32 -8.96 0.62 25.00
N ARG A 33 -9.35 0.91 26.25
CA ARG A 33 -9.21 2.20 26.96
C ARG A 33 -7.74 2.65 27.11
N SER A 34 -7.03 2.82 26.01
CA SER A 34 -5.77 3.50 25.93
C SER A 34 -6.08 4.96 26.25
N ARG A 35 -5.82 5.43 27.47
CA ARG A 35 -5.87 6.88 27.79
C ARG A 35 -4.71 7.63 27.10
N LEU A 36 -4.39 7.25 25.86
CA LEU A 36 -3.38 7.88 25.05
C LEU A 36 -3.98 9.17 24.51
N HIS A 37 -3.23 10.26 24.66
CA HIS A 37 -3.60 11.52 24.05
C HIS A 37 -3.66 11.34 22.51
N PRO A 38 -4.63 11.93 21.79
CA PRO A 38 -4.79 11.74 20.35
C PRO A 38 -3.49 11.95 19.56
N VAL A 39 -2.72 12.98 19.93
CA VAL A 39 -1.41 13.29 19.31
C VAL A 39 -0.39 12.16 19.49
N LEU A 40 -0.37 11.52 20.65
CA LEU A 40 0.55 10.41 20.91
C LEU A 40 0.11 9.15 20.16
N MET A 41 -1.20 8.91 20.06
CA MET A 41 -1.73 7.81 19.27
C MET A 41 -1.41 7.98 17.79
N GLU A 42 -1.58 9.19 17.25
CA GLU A 42 -1.21 9.51 15.86
C GLU A 42 0.28 9.27 15.59
N ALA A 43 1.15 9.77 16.47
CA ALA A 43 2.60 9.54 16.36
C ALA A 43 2.96 8.05 16.41
N LEU A 44 2.29 7.26 17.26
CA LEU A 44 2.49 5.82 17.36
C LEU A 44 1.99 5.07 16.12
N GLN A 45 0.88 5.50 15.52
CA GLN A 45 0.40 4.91 14.26
C GLN A 45 1.32 5.22 13.08
N ILE A 46 1.87 6.44 13.00
CA ILE A 46 2.88 6.81 12.00
C ILE A 46 4.15 5.96 12.19
N LEU A 47 4.61 5.80 13.43
CA LEU A 47 5.80 4.99 13.74
C LEU A 47 5.58 3.51 13.40
N LYS A 48 4.43 2.94 13.77
CA LYS A 48 4.02 1.57 13.39
C LYS A 48 3.96 1.41 11.87
N PHE A 49 3.43 2.41 11.16
CA PHE A 49 3.36 2.38 9.70
C PHE A 49 4.76 2.39 9.08
N ARG A 50 5.68 3.23 9.55
CA ARG A 50 7.07 3.27 9.06
C ARG A 50 7.79 1.94 9.20
N TYR A 51 7.74 1.32 10.38
CA TYR A 51 8.32 -0.01 10.58
C TYR A 51 7.65 -1.11 9.76
N ARG A 52 6.37 -0.95 9.41
CA ARG A 52 5.70 -1.88 8.50
C ARG A 52 6.01 -1.59 7.04
N GLN A 53 6.21 -0.34 6.65
CA GLN A 53 6.56 0.03 5.28
C GLN A 53 7.95 -0.49 4.91
N GLU A 54 8.90 -0.49 5.85
CA GLU A 54 10.19 -1.20 5.70
C GLU A 54 10.02 -2.71 5.44
N ARG A 55 8.85 -3.29 5.73
CA ARG A 55 8.51 -4.70 5.53
C ARG A 55 7.42 -4.93 4.47
N LEU A 56 6.82 -3.87 3.95
CA LEU A 56 5.73 -3.90 2.96
C LEU A 56 6.32 -3.33 1.68
N ASP A 57 6.88 -4.21 0.85
CA ASP A 57 7.26 -3.88 -0.52
C ASP A 57 5.99 -3.61 -1.33
N LEU A 58 5.44 -2.40 -1.18
CA LEU A 58 4.22 -1.95 -1.84
C LEU A 58 4.35 -2.02 -3.37
N PHE A 59 5.58 -1.86 -3.87
CA PHE A 59 5.92 -1.89 -5.28
C PHE A 59 6.49 -3.24 -5.72
N GLY A 60 6.92 -4.11 -4.80
CA GLY A 60 7.48 -5.42 -5.15
C GLY A 60 6.46 -6.26 -5.91
N ASP A 61 5.26 -6.43 -5.33
CA ASP A 61 4.15 -7.17 -5.93
C ASP A 61 3.64 -6.55 -7.24
N ILE A 62 3.61 -5.21 -7.30
CA ILE A 62 3.15 -4.46 -8.48
C ILE A 62 4.16 -4.60 -9.62
N VAL A 63 5.46 -4.48 -9.35
CA VAL A 63 6.53 -4.63 -10.35
C VAL A 63 6.54 -6.05 -10.88
N THR A 64 6.44 -7.08 -10.03
CA THR A 64 6.37 -8.48 -10.49
C THR A 64 5.18 -8.74 -11.41
N ARG A 65 4.00 -8.14 -11.11
CA ARG A 65 2.82 -8.28 -11.96
C ARG A 65 2.94 -7.53 -13.29
N VAL A 66 3.60 -6.37 -13.29
CA VAL A 66 3.86 -5.63 -14.54
C VAL A 66 4.85 -6.40 -15.41
N GLU A 67 5.89 -6.99 -14.82
CA GLU A 67 6.86 -7.84 -15.54
C GLU A 67 6.18 -9.08 -16.15
N GLU A 68 5.31 -9.76 -15.41
CA GLU A 68 4.53 -10.91 -15.89
C GLU A 68 3.64 -10.54 -17.09
N LEU A 69 2.93 -9.41 -17.01
CA LEU A 69 2.09 -8.91 -18.11
C LEU A 69 2.90 -8.51 -19.36
N THR A 70 4.11 -7.97 -19.19
CA THR A 70 4.98 -7.62 -20.33
C THR A 70 5.61 -8.82 -21.04
N LEU A 71 5.65 -9.99 -20.40
CA LEU A 71 6.16 -11.23 -21.00
C LEU A 71 5.09 -11.90 -21.88
N ASP A 72 3.81 -11.78 -21.52
CA ASP A 72 2.70 -12.36 -22.29
C ASP A 72 2.40 -11.59 -23.60
N ASP A 73 2.77 -10.29 -23.68
CA ASP A 73 2.59 -9.45 -24.87
C ASP A 73 3.60 -9.74 -26.01
N LEU A 74 4.59 -10.63 -25.79
CA LEU A 74 5.62 -10.98 -26.79
C LEU A 74 5.38 -12.32 -27.52
N ASP A 75 4.32 -13.06 -27.21
CA ASP A 75 4.09 -14.40 -27.79
C ASP A 75 2.90 -14.49 -28.76
N THR A 76 2.41 -13.35 -29.26
CA THR A 76 1.44 -13.33 -30.37
C THR A 76 2.02 -12.51 -31.53
N ASP A 77 2.92 -13.10 -32.30
CA ASP A 77 3.16 -12.82 -33.74
C ASP A 77 4.35 -13.66 -34.26
N VAL A 78 4.21 -14.99 -34.25
CA VAL A 78 4.94 -15.84 -35.20
C VAL A 78 3.93 -16.69 -35.96
N GLU A 79 3.24 -16.04 -36.90
CA GLU A 79 2.67 -16.74 -38.06
C GLU A 79 3.68 -16.61 -39.21
N THR A 80 4.38 -17.71 -39.51
CA THR A 80 4.82 -18.04 -40.88
C THR A 80 5.09 -19.54 -41.00
#